data_AF-A0A2U1V3T2-F1
#
_entry.id   AF-A0A2U1V3T2-F1
#
_cell.length_a   1.000
_cell.length_b   1.000
_cell.length_c   1.000
_cell.angle_alpha   90.00
_cell.angle_beta   90.00
_cell.angle_gamma   90.00
#
_symmetry.space_group_name_H-M   'P 1'
#
loop_
_entity.id
_entity.type
_entity.pdbx_description
1 polymer ?
#
loop_
_entity_poly.entity_id
_entity_poly.type
_entity_poly.pdbx_seq_one_letter_code
_entity_poly.pdbx_strand_id
1 'polypeptide(L)'
;MSVVIIGGGPAGRAALALLPGARLVARPAVTAWHATPGRIWVEDASGVHALPFTRLLLCADEPLLLLALGCAFAHGRPVVDGRGETSVPGIFAAGAILGAATPEAAALQAGIAARALAGQPVQGAIAPPPPRPLPEAPRRDPGAMAALLGTPPGPARNAAALAEALRQSPPAPARPVGFAALAALAGAPPDPLPAQADQEALA
;
A
#
# COMPACT_ATOMS: atom_id res chain seq x y z
N MET A 1 -5.00 -14.07 -15.12
CA MET A 1 -4.24 -12.96 -14.50
C MET A 1 -5.12 -12.37 -13.40
N SER A 2 -4.68 -12.40 -12.14
CA SER A 2 -5.46 -11.87 -11.01
C SER A 2 -5.07 -10.42 -10.73
N VAL A 3 -6.05 -9.51 -10.76
CA VAL A 3 -5.86 -8.09 -10.45
C VAL A 3 -6.60 -7.79 -9.16
N VAL A 4 -5.94 -7.10 -8.23
CA VAL A 4 -6.57 -6.61 -7.00
C VAL A 4 -6.52 -5.09 -6.95
N ILE A 5 -7.65 -4.47 -6.63
CA ILE A 5 -7.78 -3.04 -6.34
C ILE A 5 -7.99 -2.89 -4.85
N ILE A 6 -7.20 -2.03 -4.20
CA ILE A 6 -7.29 -1.75 -2.77
C ILE A 6 -7.87 -0.34 -2.57
N GLY A 7 -9.04 -0.24 -1.94
CA GLY A 7 -9.74 1.01 -1.65
C GLY A 7 -10.97 1.23 -2.53
N GLY A 8 -12.16 1.37 -1.93
CA GLY A 8 -13.46 1.54 -2.61
C GLY A 8 -13.90 3.00 -2.82
N GLY A 9 -13.00 3.96 -2.61
CA GLY A 9 -13.24 5.38 -2.84
C GLY A 9 -13.38 5.75 -4.33
N PRO A 10 -13.41 7.05 -4.67
CA PRO A 10 -13.52 7.53 -6.05
C PRO A 10 -12.49 6.91 -7.00
N ALA A 11 -11.22 6.87 -6.59
CA ALA A 11 -10.13 6.22 -7.32
C ALA A 11 -10.41 4.74 -7.59
N GLY A 12 -10.78 3.97 -6.57
CA GLY A 12 -11.06 2.54 -6.70
C GLY A 12 -12.23 2.23 -7.61
N ARG A 13 -13.31 3.01 -7.51
CA ARG A 13 -14.48 2.84 -8.39
C ARG A 13 -14.16 3.16 -9.85
N ALA A 14 -13.39 4.22 -10.09
CA ALA A 14 -12.93 4.57 -11.44
C ALA A 14 -12.04 3.48 -12.04
N ALA A 15 -11.12 2.92 -11.25
CA ALA A 15 -10.27 1.81 -11.68
C ALA A 15 -11.08 0.52 -11.97
N LEU A 16 -12.06 0.19 -11.12
CA LEU A 16 -12.89 -1.01 -11.28
C LEU A 16 -13.69 -0.98 -12.60
N ALA A 17 -14.14 0.20 -13.02
CA ALA A 17 -14.84 0.36 -14.29
C ALA A 17 -13.95 0.05 -15.53
N LEU A 18 -12.63 0.18 -15.39
CA LEU A 18 -11.65 -0.06 -16.45
C LEU A 18 -11.00 -1.45 -16.37
N LEU A 19 -11.11 -2.11 -15.23
CA LEU A 19 -10.53 -3.42 -14.94
C LEU A 19 -11.64 -4.43 -14.61
N PRO A 20 -12.48 -4.81 -15.59
CA PRO A 20 -13.54 -5.79 -15.36
C PRO A 20 -12.91 -7.13 -14.94
N GLY A 21 -13.35 -7.65 -13.79
CA GLY A 21 -12.80 -8.88 -13.18
C GLY A 21 -11.72 -8.66 -12.13
N ALA A 22 -11.31 -7.41 -11.87
CA ALA A 22 -10.48 -7.10 -10.71
C ALA A 22 -11.26 -7.35 -9.40
N ARG A 23 -10.57 -7.89 -8.39
CA ARG A 23 -11.14 -8.06 -7.05
C ARG A 23 -10.93 -6.77 -6.26
N LEU A 24 -12.00 -6.23 -5.70
CA LEU A 24 -11.96 -4.98 -4.92
C LEU A 24 -11.91 -5.28 -3.41
N VAL A 25 -10.87 -4.78 -2.73
CA VAL A 25 -10.82 -4.69 -1.27
C VAL A 25 -11.28 -3.29 -0.87
N ALA A 26 -12.58 -3.11 -0.64
CA ALA A 26 -13.19 -1.78 -0.57
C ALA A 26 -12.82 -0.96 0.68
N ARG A 27 -12.59 -1.61 1.83
CA ARG A 27 -12.33 -0.94 3.12
C ARG A 27 -10.99 -1.39 3.73
N PRO A 28 -9.86 -1.13 3.06
CA PRO A 28 -8.57 -1.67 3.48
C PRO A 28 -8.15 -1.20 4.87
N ALA A 29 -8.58 -0.01 5.31
CA ALA A 29 -8.44 0.47 6.68
C ALA A 29 -8.97 -0.50 7.76
N VAL A 30 -9.87 -1.40 7.37
CA VAL A 30 -10.48 -2.39 8.26
C VAL A 30 -10.12 -3.81 7.84
N THR A 31 -9.99 -4.07 6.53
CA THR A 31 -9.92 -5.43 6.01
C THR A 31 -8.53 -5.82 5.50
N ALA A 32 -7.70 -4.88 5.03
CA ALA A 32 -6.39 -5.21 4.45
C ALA A 32 -5.32 -5.10 5.53
N TRP A 33 -4.74 -6.23 5.90
CA TRP A 33 -4.00 -6.35 7.14
C TRP A 33 -2.49 -6.47 6.95
N HIS A 34 -2.10 -7.18 5.89
CA HIS A 34 -0.72 -7.31 5.46
C HIS A 34 -0.66 -7.59 3.97
N ALA A 35 0.51 -7.38 3.38
CA ALA A 35 0.79 -7.72 2.00
C ALA A 35 2.24 -8.20 1.88
N THR A 36 2.44 -9.18 1.01
CA THR A 36 3.74 -9.64 0.52
C THR A 36 3.65 -9.70 -1.00
N PRO A 37 4.78 -9.76 -1.71
CA PRO A 37 4.74 -9.95 -3.16
C PRO A 37 3.82 -11.12 -3.57
N GLY A 38 2.76 -10.80 -4.33
CA GLY A 38 1.79 -11.76 -4.84
C GLY A 38 0.63 -12.14 -3.90
N ARG A 39 0.59 -11.67 -2.64
CA ARG A 39 -0.52 -11.96 -1.70
C ARG A 39 -0.89 -10.76 -0.82
N ILE A 40 -2.18 -10.55 -0.63
CA ILE A 40 -2.74 -9.65 0.38
C ILE A 40 -3.50 -10.49 1.40
N TRP A 41 -3.32 -10.25 2.68
CA TRP A 41 -4.15 -10.86 3.72
C TRP A 41 -5.34 -9.95 4.02
N VAL A 42 -6.53 -10.51 3.84
CA VAL A 42 -7.80 -9.81 4.05
C VAL A 42 -8.53 -10.47 5.21
N GLU A 43 -9.04 -9.64 6.11
CA GLU A 43 -9.91 -10.05 7.20
C GLU A 43 -11.37 -9.73 6.84
N ASP A 44 -12.24 -10.73 6.99
CA ASP A 44 -13.69 -10.60 6.89
C ASP A 44 -14.40 -11.39 8.00
N ALA A 45 -15.73 -11.53 7.90
CA ALA A 45 -16.52 -12.24 8.90
C ALA A 45 -16.17 -13.73 9.06
N SER A 46 -15.49 -14.33 8.09
CA SER A 46 -15.02 -15.73 8.12
C SER A 46 -13.59 -15.87 8.68
N GLY A 47 -12.92 -14.75 8.96
CA GLY A 47 -11.55 -14.69 9.46
C GLY A 47 -10.57 -14.13 8.45
N VAL A 48 -9.28 -14.44 8.66
CA VAL A 48 -8.18 -13.94 7.82
C VAL A 48 -7.88 -14.95 6.71
N HIS A 49 -7.88 -14.49 5.46
CA HIS A 49 -7.54 -15.31 4.31
C HIS A 49 -6.60 -14.59 3.35
N ALA A 50 -5.81 -15.36 2.59
CA ALA A 50 -4.89 -14.85 1.60
C ALA A 50 -5.59 -14.65 0.24
N LEU A 51 -5.46 -13.45 -0.30
CA LEU A 51 -5.92 -13.04 -1.62
C LEU A 51 -4.73 -12.96 -2.58
N PRO A 52 -4.54 -13.93 -3.49
CA PRO A 52 -3.44 -13.91 -4.44
C PRO A 52 -3.65 -12.86 -5.54
N PHE A 53 -2.58 -12.19 -5.94
CA PHE A 53 -2.60 -11.22 -7.03
C PHE A 53 -1.37 -11.35 -7.93
N THR A 54 -1.54 -11.01 -9.21
CA THR A 54 -0.43 -10.83 -10.17
C THR A 54 -0.17 -9.36 -10.49
N ARG A 55 -1.20 -8.52 -10.33
CA ARG A 55 -1.10 -7.06 -10.38
C ARG A 55 -1.93 -6.46 -9.25
N LEU A 56 -1.47 -5.33 -8.73
CA LEU A 56 -2.12 -4.62 -7.64
C LEU A 56 -2.24 -3.14 -7.99
N LEU A 57 -3.39 -2.55 -7.70
CA LEU A 57 -3.59 -1.10 -7.72
C LEU A 57 -4.07 -0.62 -6.36
N LEU A 58 -3.23 0.17 -5.68
CA LEU A 58 -3.56 0.79 -4.40
C LEU A 58 -4.20 2.17 -4.62
N CYS A 59 -5.50 2.25 -4.35
CA CYS A 59 -6.32 3.47 -4.42
C CYS A 59 -6.66 4.05 -3.03
N ALA A 60 -6.14 3.47 -1.95
CA ALA A 60 -6.32 3.92 -0.57
C ALA A 60 -5.03 4.52 -0.01
N ASP A 61 -5.14 5.38 1.00
CA ASP A 61 -4.00 5.96 1.71
C ASP A 61 -3.41 4.98 2.75
N GLU A 62 -2.89 3.86 2.25
CA GLU A 62 -2.31 2.76 3.03
C GLU A 62 -0.82 2.57 2.70
N PRO A 63 0.05 3.53 3.07
CA PRO A 63 1.47 3.48 2.71
C PRO A 63 2.20 2.25 3.28
N LEU A 64 1.75 1.75 4.44
CA LEU A 64 2.34 0.56 5.05
C LEU A 64 2.13 -0.71 4.22
N LEU A 65 1.08 -0.79 3.40
CA LEU A 65 0.90 -1.91 2.48
C LEU A 65 1.92 -1.87 1.34
N LEU A 66 2.21 -0.69 0.78
CA LEU A 66 3.27 -0.54 -0.24
C LEU A 66 4.65 -0.83 0.33
N LEU A 67 4.91 -0.38 1.56
CA LEU A 67 6.17 -0.66 2.22
C LEU A 67 6.37 -2.18 2.43
N ALA A 68 5.34 -2.88 2.91
CA ALA A 68 5.37 -4.34 3.06
C ALA A 68 5.55 -5.09 1.73
N LEU A 69 5.13 -4.48 0.62
CA LEU A 69 5.34 -4.99 -0.75
C LEU A 69 6.73 -4.68 -1.31
N GLY A 70 7.57 -3.94 -0.58
CA GLY A 70 8.92 -3.56 -1.01
C GLY A 70 8.98 -2.33 -1.90
N CYS A 71 7.90 -1.55 -2.02
CA CYS A 71 7.89 -0.31 -2.80
C CYS A 71 8.79 0.75 -2.14
N ALA A 72 9.53 1.49 -2.97
CA ALA A 72 10.37 2.60 -2.54
C ALA A 72 9.52 3.82 -2.16
N PHE A 73 10.05 4.62 -1.22
CA PHE A 73 9.45 5.87 -0.77
C PHE A 73 10.48 7.01 -0.84
N ALA A 74 10.01 8.20 -1.19
CA ALA A 74 10.77 9.45 -1.12
C ALA A 74 9.87 10.53 -0.52
N HIS A 75 10.40 11.31 0.44
CA HIS A 75 9.66 12.40 1.10
C HIS A 75 8.26 11.99 1.61
N GLY A 76 8.14 10.80 2.20
CA GLY A 76 6.88 10.26 2.74
C GLY A 76 5.82 9.87 1.70
N ARG A 77 6.21 9.76 0.42
CA ARG A 77 5.36 9.33 -0.70
C ARG A 77 5.96 8.11 -1.38
N PRO A 78 5.14 7.19 -1.92
CA PRO A 78 5.68 6.12 -2.76
C PRO A 78 6.28 6.72 -4.03
N VAL A 79 7.43 6.18 -4.44
CA VAL A 79 8.05 6.52 -5.73
C VAL A 79 7.27 5.81 -6.83
N VAL A 80 6.73 6.58 -7.78
CA VAL A 80 5.97 6.09 -8.93
C VAL A 80 6.41 6.77 -10.21
N ASP A 81 6.23 6.09 -11.33
CA ASP A 81 6.38 6.70 -12.66
C ASP A 81 5.13 7.53 -13.05
N GLY A 82 5.15 8.13 -14.25
CA GLY A 82 4.03 8.92 -14.77
C GLY A 82 2.75 8.10 -15.04
N ARG A 83 2.80 6.76 -14.94
CA ARG A 83 1.65 5.86 -15.06
C ARG A 83 1.14 5.41 -13.69
N GLY A 84 1.83 5.75 -12.61
CA GLY A 84 1.52 5.29 -11.27
C GLY A 84 2.10 3.92 -10.94
N GLU A 85 2.97 3.36 -11.77
CA GLU A 85 3.70 2.12 -11.45
C GLU A 85 4.78 2.44 -10.41
N THR A 86 4.83 1.66 -9.33
CA THR A 86 5.81 1.81 -8.26
C THR A 86 7.17 1.23 -8.66
N SER A 87 8.16 1.29 -7.77
CA SER A 87 9.45 0.60 -7.96
C SER A 87 9.34 -0.92 -8.06
N VAL A 88 8.21 -1.52 -7.68
CA VAL A 88 7.96 -2.96 -7.79
C VAL A 88 7.06 -3.22 -9.00
N PRO A 89 7.54 -3.98 -10.02
CA PRO A 89 6.77 -4.21 -11.24
C PRO A 89 5.40 -4.82 -10.97
N GLY A 90 4.37 -4.26 -11.60
CA GLY A 90 2.99 -4.71 -11.46
C GLY A 90 2.25 -4.22 -10.22
N ILE A 91 2.88 -3.37 -9.40
CA ILE A 91 2.25 -2.69 -8.28
C ILE A 91 2.10 -1.22 -8.64
N PHE A 92 0.85 -0.75 -8.64
CA PHE A 92 0.46 0.61 -9.00
C PHE A 92 -0.15 1.33 -7.80
N ALA A 93 -0.05 2.66 -7.77
CA ALA A 93 -0.70 3.51 -6.79
C ALA A 93 -1.45 4.67 -7.46
N ALA A 94 -2.54 5.12 -6.85
CA ALA A 94 -3.31 6.27 -7.30
C ALA A 94 -4.11 6.92 -6.16
N GLY A 95 -4.49 8.18 -6.34
CA GLY A 95 -5.39 8.88 -5.42
C GLY A 95 -4.66 9.59 -4.28
N ALA A 96 -5.26 9.60 -3.09
CA ALA A 96 -4.78 10.40 -1.95
C ALA A 96 -3.34 10.06 -1.53
N ILE A 97 -2.92 8.80 -1.72
CA ILE A 97 -1.55 8.36 -1.44
C ILE A 97 -0.51 9.08 -2.33
N LEU A 98 -0.91 9.51 -3.52
CA LEU A 98 -0.12 10.33 -4.46
C LEU A 98 -0.48 11.82 -4.40
N GLY A 99 -1.24 12.26 -3.39
CA GLY A 99 -1.55 13.67 -3.18
C GLY A 99 -2.76 14.20 -3.96
N ALA A 100 -3.60 13.34 -4.53
CA ALA A 100 -4.87 13.81 -5.10
C ALA A 100 -5.75 14.45 -4.01
N ALA A 101 -6.02 15.75 -4.14
CA ALA A 101 -6.78 16.53 -3.18
C ALA A 101 -8.30 16.42 -3.37
N THR A 102 -8.76 16.03 -4.56
CA THR A 102 -10.20 15.92 -4.88
C THR A 102 -10.58 14.52 -5.36
N PRO A 103 -11.86 14.13 -5.23
CA PRO A 103 -12.39 12.89 -5.80
C PRO A 103 -12.11 12.73 -7.30
N GLU A 104 -12.22 13.82 -8.06
CA GLU A 104 -12.04 13.86 -9.51
C GLU A 104 -10.57 13.64 -9.88
N ALA A 105 -9.64 14.31 -9.18
CA ALA A 105 -8.22 14.11 -9.36
C ALA A 105 -7.82 12.66 -9.02
N ALA A 106 -8.41 12.09 -7.95
CA ALA A 106 -8.17 10.72 -7.56
C ALA A 106 -8.70 9.71 -8.59
N ALA A 107 -9.89 9.96 -9.15
CA ALA A 107 -10.47 9.15 -10.21
C ALA A 107 -9.65 9.23 -11.51
N LEU A 108 -9.16 10.42 -11.89
CA LEU A 108 -8.31 10.62 -13.06
C LEU A 108 -6.99 9.84 -12.94
N GLN A 109 -6.29 9.99 -11.82
CA GLN A 109 -5.05 9.24 -11.55
C GLN A 109 -5.30 7.73 -11.60
N ALA A 110 -6.39 7.25 -10.99
CA ALA A 110 -6.73 5.83 -11.01
C ALA A 110 -7.07 5.34 -12.41
N GLY A 111 -7.68 6.17 -13.25
CA GLY A 111 -7.93 5.86 -14.66
C GLY A 111 -6.66 5.68 -15.46
N ILE A 112 -5.66 6.55 -15.25
CA ILE A 112 -4.33 6.44 -15.86
C ILE A 112 -3.66 5.12 -15.45
N ALA A 113 -3.59 4.86 -14.14
CA ALA A 113 -2.96 3.66 -13.60
C ALA A 113 -3.67 2.37 -14.02
N ALA A 114 -5.01 2.37 -14.04
CA ALA A 114 -5.79 1.21 -14.45
C ALA A 114 -5.58 0.86 -15.93
N ARG A 115 -5.52 1.85 -16.83
CA ARG A 115 -5.22 1.62 -18.25
C ARG A 115 -3.81 1.07 -18.43
N ALA A 116 -2.83 1.66 -17.74
CA ALA A 116 -1.45 1.18 -17.77
C ALA A 116 -1.35 -0.28 -17.30
N LEU A 117 -1.99 -0.61 -16.16
CA LEU A 117 -2.05 -1.95 -15.60
C LEU A 117 -2.70 -2.95 -16.56
N ALA A 118 -3.73 -2.52 -17.30
CA ALA A 118 -4.41 -3.32 -18.31
C ALA A 118 -3.63 -3.46 -19.64
N GLY A 119 -2.47 -2.80 -19.78
CA GLY A 119 -1.72 -2.74 -21.04
C GLY A 119 -2.42 -1.92 -22.14
N GLN A 120 -3.37 -1.06 -21.76
CA GLN A 120 -4.09 -0.19 -22.68
C GLN A 120 -3.34 1.13 -22.91
N PRO A 121 -3.59 1.83 -24.03
CA PRO A 121 -3.07 3.18 -24.25
C PRO A 121 -3.47 4.13 -23.10
N VAL A 122 -2.48 4.86 -22.59
CA VAL A 122 -2.63 5.82 -21.50
C VAL A 122 -2.67 7.24 -22.08
N GLN A 123 -3.63 8.05 -21.62
CA GLN A 123 -3.69 9.47 -21.95
C GLN A 123 -3.35 10.31 -20.70
N GLY A 124 -2.36 11.18 -20.83
CA GLY A 124 -1.85 11.98 -19.72
C GLY A 124 -0.81 11.26 -18.87
N ALA A 125 -0.43 11.89 -17.76
CA ALA A 125 0.50 11.36 -16.78
C ALA A 125 0.09 11.79 -15.37
N ILE A 126 0.36 10.94 -14.38
CA ILE A 126 0.27 11.29 -12.98
C ILE A 126 1.46 12.20 -12.66
N ALA A 127 1.17 13.42 -12.19
CA ALA A 127 2.21 14.33 -11.74
C ALA A 127 2.96 13.75 -10.53
N PRO A 128 4.26 14.05 -10.37
CA PRO A 128 5.00 13.66 -9.18
C PRO A 128 4.24 14.09 -7.90
N PRO A 129 4.08 13.18 -6.92
CA PRO A 129 3.32 13.49 -5.73
C PRO A 129 4.03 14.59 -4.92
N PRO A 130 3.30 15.60 -4.40
CA PRO A 130 3.92 16.60 -3.53
C PRO A 130 4.45 15.93 -2.26
N PRO A 131 5.58 16.43 -1.70
CA PRO A 131 6.19 15.84 -0.52
C PRO A 131 5.18 15.82 0.65
N ARG A 132 5.25 14.76 1.45
CA ARG A 132 4.50 14.58 2.69
C ARG A 132 5.51 14.44 3.83
N PRO A 133 5.89 15.56 4.48
CA PRO A 133 6.83 15.52 5.58
C PRO A 133 6.39 14.50 6.63
N LEU A 134 7.34 13.65 7.04
CA LEU A 134 7.11 12.67 8.08
C LEU A 134 7.46 13.27 9.44
N PRO A 135 6.76 12.87 10.51
CA PRO A 135 7.05 13.39 11.84
C PRO A 135 8.47 13.00 12.27
N GLU A 136 9.24 13.99 12.71
CA GLU A 136 10.50 13.76 13.42
C GLU A 136 10.18 13.31 14.84
N ALA A 137 10.51 12.06 15.16
CA ALA A 137 10.31 11.50 16.49
C ALA A 137 11.48 10.58 16.84
N PRO A 138 11.87 10.46 18.12
CA PRO A 138 12.85 9.44 18.52
C PRO A 138 12.37 8.04 18.15
N ARG A 139 13.30 7.11 18.02
CA ARG A 139 13.01 5.70 17.75
C ARG A 139 12.07 5.17 18.83
N ARG A 140 11.01 4.47 18.42
CA ARG A 140 10.11 3.80 19.37
C ARG A 140 10.69 2.45 19.77
N ASP A 141 10.53 2.10 21.05
CA ASP A 141 10.72 0.72 21.47
C ASP A 141 9.60 -0.19 20.89
N PRO A 142 9.78 -1.51 20.88
CA PRO A 142 8.78 -2.43 20.32
C PRO A 142 7.38 -2.32 20.96
N GLY A 143 7.30 -2.01 22.26
CA GLY A 143 6.02 -1.86 22.96
C GLY A 143 5.29 -0.58 22.53
N ALA A 144 6.01 0.54 22.42
CA ALA A 144 5.50 1.79 21.90
C ALA A 144 5.08 1.69 20.41
N MET A 145 5.80 0.89 19.62
CA MET A 145 5.43 0.59 18.23
C MET A 145 4.15 -0.25 18.16
N ALA A 146 4.04 -1.30 18.99
CA ALA A 146 2.82 -2.11 19.07
C ALA A 146 1.61 -1.27 19.49
N ALA A 147 1.77 -0.38 20.48
CA ALA A 147 0.73 0.54 20.92
C ALA A 147 0.29 1.49 19.78
N LEU A 148 1.25 2.08 19.05
CA LEU A 148 0.96 2.92 17.89
C LEU A 148 0.17 2.15 16.82
N LEU A 149 0.63 0.95 16.47
CA LEU A 149 -0.01 0.14 15.44
C LEU A 149 -1.41 -0.36 15.85
N GLY A 150 -1.67 -0.50 17.16
CA GLY A 150 -2.97 -0.83 17.74
C GLY A 150 -3.98 0.32 17.77
N THR A 151 -3.54 1.56 17.51
CA THR A 151 -4.48 2.67 17.31
C THR A 151 -5.20 2.55 15.95
N PRO A 152 -6.47 3.02 15.83
CA PRO A 152 -7.21 2.96 14.58
C PRO A 152 -6.43 3.58 13.40
N PRO A 153 -6.50 2.98 12.19
CA PRO A 153 -5.84 3.54 11.02
C PRO A 153 -6.29 4.97 10.73
N GLY A 154 -5.32 5.83 10.46
CA GLY A 154 -5.53 7.24 10.14
C GLY A 154 -4.24 7.94 9.71
N PRO A 155 -4.31 9.14 9.12
CA PRO A 155 -3.16 9.82 8.52
C PRO A 155 -2.00 10.02 9.51
N ALA A 156 -2.29 10.48 10.72
CA ALA A 156 -1.26 10.72 11.75
C ALA A 156 -0.55 9.43 12.18
N ARG A 157 -1.32 8.37 12.46
CA ARG A 157 -0.78 7.05 12.81
C ARG A 157 0.04 6.46 11.66
N ASN A 158 -0.46 6.54 10.43
CA ASN A 158 0.23 6.02 9.26
C ASN A 158 1.53 6.78 8.98
N ALA A 159 1.54 8.11 9.14
CA ALA A 159 2.76 8.91 9.00
C ALA A 159 3.81 8.55 10.06
N ALA A 160 3.40 8.40 11.33
CA ALA A 160 4.30 7.99 12.41
C ALA A 160 4.85 6.58 12.22
N ALA A 161 4.00 5.62 11.81
CA ALA A 161 4.41 4.25 11.54
C ALA A 161 5.35 4.17 10.32
N LEU A 162 5.06 4.94 9.26
CA LEU A 162 5.92 5.04 8.09
C LEU A 162 7.28 5.66 8.43
N ALA A 163 7.31 6.73 9.23
CA ALA A 163 8.55 7.36 9.70
C ALA A 163 9.43 6.38 10.51
N GLU A 164 8.81 5.54 11.33
CA GLU A 164 9.53 4.49 12.06
C GLU A 164 10.03 3.39 11.11
N ALA A 165 9.17 2.93 10.20
CA ALA A 165 9.46 1.81 9.33
C ALA A 165 10.51 2.14 8.26
N LEU A 166 10.55 3.37 7.73
CA LEU A 166 11.60 3.78 6.78
C LEU A 166 12.98 3.88 7.44
N ARG A 167 13.05 4.03 8.78
CA ARG A 167 14.31 4.01 9.55
C ARG A 167 14.78 2.59 9.88
N GLN A 168 13.96 1.58 9.62
CA GLN A 168 14.23 0.18 9.97
C GLN A 168 14.27 -0.67 8.70
N SER A 169 15.18 -1.64 8.63
CA SER A 169 15.24 -2.65 7.57
C SER A 169 15.20 -4.03 8.25
N PRO A 170 14.43 -5.07 7.85
CA PRO A 170 13.42 -5.20 6.78
C PRO A 170 11.96 -5.00 7.30
N PRO A 171 10.91 -4.96 6.44
CA PRO A 171 9.64 -4.36 6.82
C PRO A 171 8.86 -5.17 7.86
N ALA A 172 8.43 -4.45 8.89
CA ALA A 172 7.43 -4.89 9.85
C ALA A 172 6.06 -5.06 9.17
N PRO A 173 5.18 -5.93 9.70
CA PRO A 173 3.83 -6.06 9.19
C PRO A 173 3.10 -4.71 9.18
N ALA A 174 2.27 -4.48 8.16
CA ALA A 174 1.57 -3.21 7.95
C ALA A 174 0.61 -2.83 9.11
N ARG A 175 0.24 -3.83 9.94
CA ARG A 175 -0.61 -3.72 11.14
C ARG A 175 -0.17 -4.76 12.20
N PRO A 176 -0.56 -4.59 13.48
CA PRO A 176 -0.25 -5.59 14.50
C PRO A 176 -0.85 -6.93 14.11
N VAL A 177 -0.10 -8.01 14.38
CA VAL A 177 -0.54 -9.35 14.04
C VAL A 177 -1.52 -9.86 15.10
N GLY A 178 -2.81 -9.60 14.91
CA GLY A 178 -3.91 -10.27 15.61
C GLY A 178 -3.83 -11.81 15.51
N PHE A 179 -4.27 -12.48 16.57
CA PHE A 179 -4.12 -13.92 16.75
C PHE A 179 -4.67 -14.77 15.59
N ALA A 180 -5.77 -14.34 14.95
CA ALA A 180 -6.35 -15.07 13.83
C ALA A 180 -5.41 -15.17 12.61
N ALA A 181 -4.61 -14.14 12.32
CA ALA A 181 -3.64 -14.25 11.23
C ALA A 181 -2.33 -14.90 11.66
N LEU A 182 -1.92 -14.79 12.93
CA LEU A 182 -0.82 -15.63 13.44
C LEU A 182 -1.16 -17.11 13.23
N ALA A 183 -2.40 -17.50 13.54
CA ALA A 183 -2.90 -18.85 13.30
C ALA A 183 -2.92 -19.21 11.80
N ALA A 184 -3.27 -18.27 10.91
CA ALA A 184 -3.21 -18.49 9.46
C ALA A 184 -1.78 -18.60 8.91
N LEU A 185 -0.83 -17.84 9.45
CA LEU A 185 0.60 -17.88 9.08
C LEU A 185 1.29 -19.15 9.58
N ALA A 186 0.81 -19.76 10.67
CA ALA A 186 1.34 -21.03 11.18
C ALA A 186 1.23 -22.19 10.15
N GLY A 187 0.33 -22.08 9.18
CA GLY A 187 0.22 -23.03 8.07
C GLY A 187 1.17 -22.77 6.88
N ALA A 188 1.74 -21.57 6.76
CA ALA A 188 2.66 -21.18 5.69
C ALA A 188 3.41 -19.87 6.06
N PRO A 189 4.60 -19.95 6.69
CA PRO A 189 5.36 -18.77 7.08
C PRO A 189 5.79 -17.95 5.85
N PRO A 190 5.86 -16.61 5.94
CA PRO A 190 6.31 -15.77 4.84
C PRO A 190 7.81 -15.95 4.62
N ASP A 191 8.24 -15.94 3.36
CA ASP A 191 9.66 -15.92 3.02
C ASP A 191 10.32 -14.63 3.55
N PRO A 192 11.57 -14.70 4.03
CA PRO A 192 12.28 -13.52 4.50
C PRO A 192 12.43 -12.51 3.35
N LEU A 193 11.99 -11.27 3.60
CA LEU A 193 12.09 -10.19 2.64
C LEU A 193 13.55 -9.71 2.51
N PRO A 194 14.01 -9.35 1.30
CA PRO A 194 15.33 -8.75 1.13
C PRO A 194 15.42 -7.42 1.90
N ALA A 195 16.61 -7.11 2.42
CA ALA A 195 16.86 -5.85 3.12
C ALA A 195 16.60 -4.66 2.18
N GLN A 196 15.75 -3.72 2.61
CA GLN A 196 15.55 -2.46 1.90
C GLN A 196 16.69 -1.51 2.28
N ALA A 197 17.49 -1.12 1.28
CA ALA A 197 18.48 -0.06 1.46
C ALA A 197 17.78 1.29 1.38
N ASP A 198 18.01 2.14 2.37
CA ASP A 198 17.70 3.56 2.28
C ASP A 198 18.60 4.18 1.20
N GLN A 199 18.02 4.74 0.15
CA GLN A 199 18.78 5.34 -0.94
C GLN A 199 19.46 6.67 -0.54
N GLU A 200 19.10 7.26 0.62
CA GLU A 200 19.78 8.44 1.16
C GLU A 200 21.02 8.08 2.01
N ALA A 201 21.27 6.79 2.31
CA ALA A 201 22.46 6.35 3.05
C ALA A 201 23.75 6.22 2.20
N LEU A 202 23.69 6.58 0.91
CA LEU A 202 24.79 6.45 -0.05
C LEU A 202 25.20 7.78 -0.71
N ALA A 203 24.76 8.93 -0.17
CA ALA A 203 25.19 10.26 -0.61
C ALA A 203 26.11 10.93 0.41
#